data_AF-A0A818U589-F1
#
_entry.id   AF-A0A818U589-F1
#
_cell.length_a   1.000
_cell.length_b   1.000
_cell.length_c   1.000
_cell.angle_alpha   90.00
_cell.angle_beta   90.00
_cell.angle_gamma   90.00
#
_symmetry.space_group_name_H-M   'P 1'
#
loop_
_entity.id
_entity.type
_entity.pdbx_description
1 polymer ?
#
loop_
_entity_poly.entity_id
_entity_poly.type
_entity_poly.pdbx_seq_one_letter_code
_entity_poly.pdbx_strand_id
1 'polypeptide(L)' 'MIATTSPLTPYTSYQFSTELEHNIADLWWIVDENRQEITFELHIKTTRWIAFGISP' A
#
# COMPACT_ATOMS: atom_id res chain seq x y z
N MET A 1 12.66 10.12 -20.41
CA MET A 1 11.86 8.89 -20.45
C MET A 1 10.87 8.97 -19.31
N ILE A 2 9.56 8.96 -19.57
CA ILE A 2 8.54 9.01 -18.53
C ILE A 2 8.25 7.55 -18.17
N ALA A 3 8.64 7.12 -16.96
CA ALA A 3 8.30 5.79 -16.47
C ALA A 3 6.79 5.75 -16.24
N THR A 4 6.07 4.99 -17.06
CA THR A 4 4.66 4.65 -16.80
C THR A 4 4.62 3.72 -15.59
N THR A 5 4.54 4.29 -14.39
CA THR A 5 4.31 3.52 -13.17
C THR A 5 2.92 2.91 -13.27
N SER A 6 2.83 1.57 -13.26
CA SER A 6 1.55 0.90 -13.07
C SER A 6 0.91 1.44 -11.79
N PRO A 7 -0.41 1.71 -11.77
CA PRO A 7 -1.07 2.28 -10.58
C PRO A 7 -1.02 1.37 -9.34
N LEU A 8 -0.38 0.20 -9.43
CA LEU A 8 -0.18 -0.78 -8.36
C LEU A 8 1.32 -1.00 -8.02
N THR A 9 2.24 -0.17 -8.49
CA THR A 9 3.65 -0.27 -8.11
C THR A 9 3.96 0.73 -6.99
N PRO A 10 4.55 0.31 -5.86
CA PRO A 10 4.77 1.21 -4.74
C PRO A 10 5.84 2.28 -5.03
N TYR A 11 5.72 3.45 -4.41
CA TYR A 11 6.65 4.58 -4.57
C TYR A 11 8.01 4.34 -3.89
N THR A 12 8.04 3.47 -2.88
CA THR A 12 9.24 3.13 -2.09
C THR A 12 9.39 1.61 -1.97
N SER A 13 10.59 1.14 -1.64
CA SER A 13 10.81 -0.26 -1.27
C SER A 13 10.25 -0.53 0.12
N TYR A 14 9.22 -1.37 0.22
CA TYR A 14 8.65 -1.83 1.47
C TYR A 14 9.13 -3.26 1.80
N GLN A 15 9.16 -3.58 3.09
CA GLN A 15 9.55 -4.91 3.57
C GLN A 15 8.42 -5.93 3.41
N PHE A 16 7.19 -5.48 3.57
CA PHE A 16 6.01 -6.33 3.58
C PHE A 16 4.99 -5.86 2.56
N SER A 17 4.23 -6.81 2.03
CA SER A 17 3.17 -6.56 1.07
C SER A 17 2.10 -7.63 1.14
N THR A 18 0.86 -7.26 0.86
CA THR A 18 -0.24 -8.20 0.68
C THR A 18 -1.23 -7.68 -0.35
N GLU A 19 -1.85 -8.60 -1.10
CA GLU A 19 -3.03 -8.30 -1.91
C GLU A 19 -4.25 -8.45 -1.00
N LEU A 20 -4.99 -7.36 -0.79
CA LEU A 20 -6.19 -7.35 0.05
C LEU A 20 -7.41 -7.88 -0.72
N GLU A 21 -7.48 -7.58 -2.02
CA GLU A 21 -8.53 -8.03 -2.93
C GLU A 21 -7.94 -8.18 -4.33
N HIS A 22 -8.22 -9.32 -4.97
CA HIS A 22 -7.53 -9.70 -6.20
C HIS A 22 -7.68 -8.66 -7.32
N ASN A 23 -6.55 -8.17 -7.86
CA ASN A 23 -6.48 -7.13 -8.89
C ASN A 23 -7.12 -5.78 -8.54
N ILE A 24 -7.55 -5.57 -7.29
CA ILE A 24 -8.29 -4.39 -6.85
C ILE A 24 -7.50 -3.57 -5.83
N ALA A 25 -6.91 -4.24 -4.83
CA ALA A 25 -6.30 -3.57 -3.69
C ALA A 25 -5.01 -4.26 -3.25
N ASP A 26 -3.93 -3.49 -3.22
CA ASP A 26 -2.62 -3.92 -2.74
C ASP A 26 -2.16 -3.01 -1.60
N LEU A 27 -1.59 -3.61 -0.56
CA LEU A 27 -1.07 -2.93 0.63
C LEU A 27 0.41 -3.25 0.80
N TRP A 28 1.21 -2.23 1.04
CA TRP A 28 2.62 -2.36 1.45
C TRP A 28 2.84 -1.67 2.79
N TRP A 29 3.79 -2.19 3.56
CA TRP A 29 4.20 -1.52 4.80
C TRP A 29 5.64 -1.81 5.21
N ILE A 30 6.16 -0.92 6.03
CA ILE A 30 7.47 -1.02 6.68
C ILE A 30 7.31 -0.59 8.14
N VAL A 31 8.06 -1.24 9.02
CA VAL A 31 8.11 -0.93 10.45
C VAL A 31 9.44 -0.27 10.75
N ASP A 32 9.41 0.91 11.35
CA ASP A 32 10.58 1.54 11.95
C ASP A 32 10.55 1.30 13.46
N GLU A 33 11.31 0.30 13.92
CA GLU A 33 11.37 -0.05 15.34
C GLU A 33 11.99 1.05 16.21
N ASN A 34 12.89 1.87 15.66
CA ASN A 34 13.53 2.95 16.41
C ASN A 34 12.56 4.09 16.68
N ARG A 35 11.68 4.37 15.71
CA ARG A 35 10.67 5.44 15.81
C ARG A 35 9.32 4.95 16.31
N GLN A 36 9.13 3.64 16.42
CA GLN A 36 7.84 3.01 16.74
C GLN A 36 6.73 3.42 15.76
N GLU A 37 7.08 3.53 14.48
CA GLU A 37 6.17 3.95 13.40
C GLU A 37 5.94 2.81 12.41
N ILE A 38 4.71 2.70 11.91
CA ILE A 38 4.37 1.87 10.75
C ILE A 38 3.94 2.81 9.64
N THR A 39 4.60 2.71 8.49
CA THR A 39 4.21 3.44 7.28
C THR A 39 3.48 2.48 6.35
N PHE A 40 2.28 2.85 5.93
CA PHE A 40 1.47 2.10 4.99
C PHE A 40 1.39 2.82 3.64
N GLU A 41 1.39 2.05 2.57
CA GLU A 41 1.04 2.51 1.23
C GLU A 41 -0.03 1.61 0.66
N LEU A 42 -1.11 2.22 0.18
CA LEU A 42 -2.32 1.54 -0.25
C LEU A 42 -2.68 1.99 -1.66
N HIS A 43 -2.65 1.06 -2.61
CA HIS A 43 -3.10 1.29 -3.97
C HIS A 43 -4.41 0.54 -4.22
N ILE A 44 -5.44 1.27 -4.62
CA ILE A 44 -6.79 0.72 -4.81
C ILE A 44 -7.38 1.24 -6.10
N LYS A 45 -7.90 0.32 -6.92
CA LYS A 45 -8.78 0.64 -8.04
C LYS A 45 -10.19 0.88 -7.51
N THR A 46 -10.64 2.14 -7.49
CA THR A 46 -11.98 2.51 -7.02
C THR A 46 -12.64 3.53 -7.95
N THR A 47 -13.97 3.62 -7.86
CA THR A 47 -14.77 4.71 -8.43
C THR A 47 -15.45 5.57 -7.35
N ARG A 48 -15.31 5.19 -6.06
CA ARG A 48 -15.98 5.79 -4.91
C ARG A 48 -15.05 5.82 -3.69
N TRP A 49 -15.59 6.23 -2.54
CA TRP A 49 -14.87 6.29 -1.27
C TRP A 49 -14.31 4.94 -0.83
N ILE A 50 -13.16 4.99 -0.19
CA ILE A 50 -12.47 3.85 0.40
C ILE A 50 -12.24 4.15 1.87
N ALA A 51 -12.40 3.14 2.73
CA ALA A 51 -11.95 3.17 4.11
C ALA A 51 -10.88 2.08 4.31
N PHE A 52 -9.88 2.40 5.12
CA PHE A 52 -8.80 1.49 5.51
C PHE A 52 -8.59 1.62 7.02
N GLY A 53 -8.33 0.52 7.71
CA GLY A 53 -8.18 0.49 9.15
C GLY A 53 -7.63 -0.83 9.68
N ILE A 54 -7.37 -0.86 10.98
CA ILE A 54 -6.81 -2.00 11.71
C ILE A 54 -7.83 -2.40 12.79
N SER A 55 -8.09 -3.69 12.96
CA SER A 55 -8.93 -4.24 14.02
C SER A 55 -8.18 -5.29 14.85
N PRO A 56 -8.60 -5.54 16.10
CA PRO A 56 -8.09 -6.66 16.91
C PRO A 56 -8.32 -8.04 16.27
#